data_AF-A0A5C3NVH5-F1
#
_entry.id   AF-A0A5C3NVH5-F1
#
_cell.length_a   1.000
_cell.length_b   1.000
_cell.length_c   1.000
_cell.angle_alpha   90.00
_cell.angle_beta   90.00
_cell.angle_gamma   90.00
#
_symmetry.space_group_name_H-M   'P 1'
#
loop_
_entity.id
_entity.type
_entity.pdbx_description
1 polymer ?
#
loop_
_entity_poly.entity_id
_entity_poly.type
_entity_poly.pdbx_seq_one_letter_code
_entity_poly.pdbx_strand_id
1 'polypeptide(L)'
;MLDRADFPALVKVQDVLLDELLGQYGGETTFAVDVKHAELAVKDLVVVVRASNLTVKVALADALNNFAIDARASGRNLERLSMQIYGVVDSILSFNRYAIRTLQSASEKDSAANIDVTLLRTFEDAMKSLATQVTRVIVDATTAMMSLDALEDRLTAVHELCVQETFTTAVSLDDLLWELWTILGGNKSQVRDLKRREAVLQAIERHRALAVAYVSAATHTLVKIDAGLSDLRERLVGYSVDAEHIPLEVHLASLEQSLTRLQLARTTSAGSPPPTRALIGAA
;
A
#
# COMPACT_ATOMS: atom_id res chain seq x y z
N MET A 1 26.06 -14.37 -20.06
CA MET A 1 26.78 -15.41 -19.30
C MET A 1 27.67 -14.65 -18.34
N LEU A 2 27.45 -14.74 -17.03
CA LEU A 2 28.27 -14.01 -16.07
C LEU A 2 29.63 -14.68 -15.99
N ASP A 3 30.70 -13.93 -16.20
CA ASP A 3 32.06 -14.48 -16.16
C ASP A 3 32.65 -14.45 -14.74
N ARG A 4 32.06 -13.65 -13.82
CA ARG A 4 32.52 -13.47 -12.43
C ARG A 4 31.36 -13.12 -11.49
N ALA A 5 31.50 -13.47 -10.21
CA ALA A 5 30.56 -13.15 -9.15
C ALA A 5 30.86 -11.78 -8.50
N ASP A 6 29.83 -11.03 -8.10
CA ASP A 6 29.96 -9.76 -7.35
C ASP A 6 28.91 -9.64 -6.24
N PHE A 7 29.11 -10.41 -5.15
CA PHE A 7 28.27 -10.29 -3.96
C PHE A 7 28.24 -8.86 -3.34
N PRO A 8 29.34 -8.10 -3.27
CA PRO A 8 29.30 -6.71 -2.80
C PRO A 8 28.28 -5.84 -3.52
N ALA A 9 28.21 -5.92 -4.85
CA ALA A 9 27.21 -5.18 -5.61
C ALA A 9 25.78 -5.70 -5.40
N LEU A 10 25.60 -7.03 -5.35
CA LEU A 10 24.30 -7.62 -5.03
C LEU A 10 23.80 -7.17 -3.65
N VAL A 11 24.67 -7.12 -2.64
CA VAL A 11 24.34 -6.62 -1.31
C VAL A 11 23.92 -5.16 -1.35
N LYS A 12 24.57 -4.30 -2.15
CA LYS A 12 24.10 -2.92 -2.35
C LYS A 12 22.69 -2.87 -2.95
N VAL A 13 22.38 -3.74 -3.90
CA VAL A 13 21.02 -3.82 -4.47
C VAL A 13 20.01 -4.32 -3.42
N GLN A 14 20.37 -5.34 -2.63
CA GLN A 14 19.56 -5.80 -1.51
C GLN A 14 19.34 -4.67 -0.49
N ASP A 15 20.35 -3.83 -0.26
CA ASP A 15 20.27 -2.73 0.68
C ASP A 15 19.27 -1.65 0.25
N VAL A 16 19.33 -1.26 -1.04
CA VAL A 16 18.38 -0.32 -1.64
C VAL A 16 16.96 -0.92 -1.63
N LEU A 17 16.82 -2.21 -1.97
CA LEU A 17 15.54 -2.90 -1.88
C LEU A 17 14.96 -2.85 -0.47
N LEU A 18 15.80 -3.07 0.55
CA LEU A 18 15.37 -3.00 1.94
C LEU A 18 14.92 -1.59 2.32
N ASP A 19 15.63 -0.56 1.88
CA ASP A 19 15.26 0.82 2.16
C ASP A 19 13.96 1.20 1.47
N GLU A 20 13.73 0.73 0.24
CA GLU A 20 12.47 0.92 -0.47
C GLU A 20 11.31 0.20 0.24
N LEU A 21 11.51 -1.07 0.60
CA LEU A 21 10.49 -1.93 1.19
C LEU A 21 10.23 -1.68 2.68
N LEU A 22 11.19 -1.17 3.45
CA LEU A 22 11.05 -0.94 4.90
C LEU A 22 11.02 0.55 5.25
N GLY A 23 11.75 1.39 4.52
CA GLY A 23 11.78 2.84 4.75
C GLY A 23 10.43 3.51 4.48
N GLN A 24 9.64 2.97 3.55
CA GLN A 24 8.27 3.43 3.31
C GLN A 24 7.23 2.84 4.28
N TYR A 25 7.60 1.79 5.02
CA TYR A 25 6.77 1.16 6.05
C TYR A 25 7.03 1.71 7.47
N GLY A 26 8.15 2.41 7.68
CA GLY A 26 8.54 2.96 8.98
C GLY A 26 7.75 4.17 9.47
N GLY A 27 6.71 4.61 8.72
CA GLY A 27 5.78 5.65 9.14
C GLY A 27 4.52 5.08 9.80
N GLU A 28 3.98 5.80 10.79
CA GLU A 28 2.89 5.45 11.73
C GLU A 28 1.57 4.89 11.14
N THR A 29 1.42 4.75 9.82
CA THR A 29 0.21 4.23 9.17
C THR A 29 0.57 3.34 7.99
N THR A 30 0.32 2.03 8.12
CA THR A 30 0.38 1.13 6.97
C THR A 30 -0.77 1.47 6.02
N PHE A 31 -0.54 1.47 4.71
CA PHE A 31 -1.58 1.79 3.72
C PHE A 31 -2.85 0.91 3.84
N ALA A 32 -2.73 -0.31 4.41
CA ALA A 32 -3.88 -1.15 4.75
C ALA A 32 -4.76 -0.50 5.85
N VAL A 33 -4.14 0.17 6.81
CA VAL A 33 -4.82 0.95 7.85
C VAL A 33 -5.50 2.18 7.26
N ASP A 34 -4.89 2.87 6.29
CA ASP A 34 -5.53 4.02 5.62
C ASP A 34 -6.80 3.58 4.89
N VAL A 35 -6.74 2.53 4.08
CA VAL A 35 -7.92 1.96 3.41
C VAL A 35 -8.95 1.48 4.43
N LYS A 36 -8.52 0.98 5.58
CA LYS A 36 -9.44 0.59 6.65
C LYS A 36 -10.17 1.79 7.25
N HIS A 37 -9.49 2.92 7.45
CA HIS A 37 -10.13 4.15 7.89
C HIS A 37 -11.14 4.66 6.86
N ALA A 38 -10.81 4.58 5.56
CA ALA A 38 -11.74 4.91 4.48
C ALA A 38 -13.00 4.03 4.51
N GLU A 39 -12.84 2.70 4.68
CA GLU A 39 -13.96 1.75 4.83
C GLU A 39 -14.88 2.17 5.98
N LEU A 40 -14.31 2.43 7.16
CA LEU A 40 -15.07 2.77 8.36
C LEU A 40 -15.80 4.10 8.22
N ALA A 41 -15.14 5.12 7.64
CA ALA A 41 -15.73 6.44 7.42
C ALA A 41 -16.99 6.38 6.53
N VAL A 42 -17.00 5.48 5.55
CA VAL A 42 -18.12 5.34 4.59
C VAL A 42 -19.20 4.37 5.09
N LYS A 43 -18.81 3.30 5.78
CA LYS A 43 -19.74 2.25 6.22
C LYS A 43 -20.87 2.79 7.12
N ASP A 44 -20.55 3.71 8.02
CA ASP A 44 -21.52 4.29 8.94
C ASP A 44 -22.56 5.17 8.22
N LEU A 45 -22.19 5.74 7.05
CA LEU A 45 -23.10 6.56 6.25
C LEU A 45 -24.19 5.74 5.56
N VAL A 46 -23.96 4.45 5.27
CA VAL A 46 -24.94 3.60 4.58
C VAL A 46 -26.27 3.58 5.33
N VAL A 47 -26.23 3.45 6.66
CA VAL A 47 -27.44 3.44 7.51
C VAL A 47 -28.12 4.80 7.50
N VAL A 48 -27.34 5.89 7.60
CA VAL A 48 -27.86 7.27 7.59
C VAL A 48 -28.55 7.59 6.27
N VAL A 49 -27.95 7.22 5.14
CA VAL A 49 -28.51 7.42 3.81
C VAL A 49 -29.80 6.61 3.61
N ARG A 50 -29.83 5.34 4.04
CA ARG A 50 -31.04 4.51 3.94
C ARG A 50 -32.22 5.07 4.74
N ALA A 51 -31.96 5.64 5.90
CA ALA A 51 -32.95 6.27 6.77
C ALA A 51 -33.31 7.73 6.39
N SER A 52 -32.69 8.26 5.32
CA SER A 52 -32.90 9.62 4.85
C SER A 52 -34.10 9.75 3.90
N ASN A 53 -34.46 11.00 3.62
CA ASN A 53 -35.50 11.36 2.65
C ASN A 53 -34.92 11.78 1.29
N LEU A 54 -33.66 11.41 0.97
CA LEU A 54 -33.02 11.73 -0.30
C LEU A 54 -33.74 11.03 -1.47
N THR A 55 -33.79 11.66 -2.63
CA THR A 55 -34.39 11.09 -3.84
C THR A 55 -33.55 9.93 -4.38
N VAL A 56 -32.22 10.06 -4.37
CA VAL A 56 -31.28 9.01 -4.81
C VAL A 56 -30.82 8.07 -3.69
N LYS A 57 -31.53 8.01 -2.55
CA LYS A 57 -31.07 7.27 -1.35
C LYS A 57 -30.70 5.81 -1.60
N VAL A 58 -31.38 5.12 -2.51
CA VAL A 58 -31.11 3.71 -2.82
C VAL A 58 -29.78 3.59 -3.56
N ALA A 59 -29.65 4.30 -4.68
CA ALA A 59 -28.43 4.32 -5.49
C ALA A 59 -27.20 4.78 -4.66
N LEU A 60 -27.37 5.81 -3.83
CA LEU A 60 -26.30 6.32 -2.99
C LEU A 60 -25.90 5.34 -1.88
N ALA A 61 -26.87 4.69 -1.23
CA ALA A 61 -26.58 3.66 -0.23
C ALA A 61 -25.88 2.45 -0.85
N ASP A 62 -26.26 2.05 -2.06
CA ASP A 62 -25.63 0.94 -2.78
C ASP A 62 -24.22 1.30 -3.22
N ALA A 63 -23.98 2.52 -3.72
CA ALA A 63 -22.65 3.01 -4.07
C ALA A 63 -21.70 3.03 -2.85
N LEU A 64 -22.15 3.57 -1.71
CA LEU A 64 -21.39 3.59 -0.46
C LEU A 64 -21.12 2.17 0.08
N ASN A 65 -22.09 1.26 -0.04
CA ASN A 65 -21.91 -0.13 0.38
C ASN A 65 -20.91 -0.87 -0.53
N ASN A 66 -20.98 -0.67 -1.83
CA ASN A 66 -20.02 -1.23 -2.78
C ASN A 66 -18.60 -0.70 -2.51
N PHE A 67 -18.45 0.60 -2.26
CA PHE A 67 -17.18 1.16 -1.82
C PHE A 67 -16.65 0.46 -0.56
N ALA A 68 -17.49 0.25 0.47
CA ALA A 68 -17.04 -0.40 1.70
C ALA A 68 -16.62 -1.87 1.48
N ILE A 69 -17.32 -2.60 0.60
CA ILE A 69 -16.96 -3.98 0.21
C ILE A 69 -15.61 -3.99 -0.52
N ASP A 70 -15.45 -3.13 -1.52
CA ASP A 70 -14.25 -3.02 -2.34
C ASP A 70 -13.07 -2.54 -1.48
N ALA A 71 -13.28 -1.63 -0.53
CA ALA A 71 -12.26 -1.13 0.39
C ALA A 71 -11.76 -2.25 1.29
N ARG A 72 -12.67 -3.08 1.80
CA ARG A 72 -12.29 -4.27 2.58
C ARG A 72 -11.53 -5.31 1.75
N ALA A 73 -11.83 -5.45 0.46
CA ALA A 73 -11.06 -6.32 -0.42
C ALA A 73 -9.66 -5.75 -0.67
N SER A 74 -9.56 -4.46 -0.96
CA SER A 74 -8.30 -3.73 -1.18
C SER A 74 -7.41 -3.79 0.06
N GLY A 75 -7.94 -3.56 1.25
CA GLY A 75 -7.22 -3.70 2.52
C GLY A 75 -6.59 -5.09 2.69
N ARG A 76 -7.28 -6.17 2.29
CA ARG A 76 -6.72 -7.54 2.32
C ARG A 76 -5.62 -7.77 1.29
N ASN A 77 -5.72 -7.15 0.11
CA ASN A 77 -4.64 -7.20 -0.89
C ASN A 77 -3.38 -6.50 -0.39
N LEU A 78 -3.57 -5.37 0.27
CA LEU A 78 -2.53 -4.57 0.90
C LEU A 78 -1.85 -5.30 2.09
N GLU A 79 -2.62 -6.01 2.90
CA GLU A 79 -2.08 -6.92 3.94
C GLU A 79 -1.27 -8.05 3.32
N ARG A 80 -1.75 -8.66 2.22
CA ARG A 80 -1.02 -9.72 1.50
C ARG A 80 0.31 -9.21 0.95
N LEU A 81 0.31 -8.04 0.32
CA LEU A 81 1.53 -7.40 -0.17
C LEU A 81 2.53 -7.19 0.98
N SER A 82 2.05 -6.75 2.14
CA SER A 82 2.91 -6.58 3.32
C SER A 82 3.53 -7.90 3.79
N MET A 83 2.74 -8.98 3.85
CA MET A 83 3.27 -10.31 4.15
C MET A 83 4.28 -10.79 3.10
N GLN A 84 4.03 -10.52 1.82
CA GLN A 84 4.95 -10.86 0.74
C GLN A 84 6.29 -10.13 0.89
N ILE A 85 6.27 -8.84 1.25
CA ILE A 85 7.46 -8.04 1.51
C ILE A 85 8.28 -8.61 2.68
N TYR A 86 7.63 -8.96 3.80
CA TYR A 86 8.32 -9.64 4.89
C TYR A 86 8.90 -11.00 4.46
N GLY A 87 8.18 -11.74 3.60
CA GLY A 87 8.65 -13.00 3.03
C GLY A 87 9.88 -12.84 2.14
N VAL A 88 9.97 -11.74 1.38
CA VAL A 88 11.17 -11.40 0.59
C VAL A 88 12.36 -11.11 1.50
N VAL A 89 12.18 -10.31 2.56
CA VAL A 89 13.24 -10.04 3.53
C VAL A 89 13.74 -11.33 4.20
N ASP A 90 12.84 -12.21 4.61
CA ASP A 90 13.22 -13.50 5.21
C ASP A 90 13.91 -14.43 4.21
N SER A 91 13.48 -14.42 2.95
CA SER A 91 14.12 -15.19 1.90
C SER A 91 15.53 -14.71 1.58
N ILE A 92 15.76 -13.40 1.48
CA ILE A 92 17.11 -12.81 1.31
C ILE A 92 18.00 -13.22 2.49
N LEU A 93 17.49 -13.12 3.71
CA LEU A 93 18.22 -13.46 4.91
C LEU A 93 18.58 -14.96 4.97
N SER A 94 17.63 -15.83 4.63
CA SER A 94 17.86 -17.28 4.53
C SER A 94 18.89 -17.62 3.45
N PHE A 95 18.79 -16.96 2.30
CA PHE A 95 19.72 -17.15 1.19
C PHE A 95 21.14 -16.68 1.54
N ASN A 96 21.30 -15.49 2.12
CA ASN A 96 22.62 -14.98 2.50
C ASN A 96 23.30 -15.90 3.53
N ARG A 97 22.54 -16.47 4.49
CA ARG A 97 23.07 -17.51 5.41
C ARG A 97 23.50 -18.78 4.67
N TYR A 98 22.71 -19.23 3.70
CA TYR A 98 23.05 -20.38 2.87
C TYR A 98 24.33 -20.12 2.08
N ALA A 99 24.43 -18.99 1.39
CA ALA A 99 25.60 -18.59 0.61
C ALA A 99 26.88 -18.57 1.47
N ILE A 100 26.84 -17.93 2.65
CA ILE A 100 27.98 -17.92 3.59
C ILE A 100 28.42 -19.34 3.94
N ARG A 101 27.49 -20.20 4.36
CA ARG A 101 27.81 -21.59 4.75
C ARG A 101 28.39 -22.40 3.59
N THR A 102 27.82 -22.25 2.40
CA THR A 102 28.27 -22.99 1.21
C THR A 102 29.66 -22.54 0.78
N LEU A 103 29.94 -21.23 0.79
CA LEU A 103 31.24 -20.68 0.42
C LEU A 103 32.33 -21.01 1.44
N GLN A 104 32.03 -20.93 2.74
CA GLN A 104 32.95 -21.37 3.80
C GLN A 104 33.28 -22.86 3.68
N SER A 105 32.25 -23.70 3.45
CA SER A 105 32.44 -25.15 3.28
C SER A 105 33.30 -25.50 2.06
N ALA A 106 33.16 -24.75 0.96
CA ALA A 106 33.99 -24.91 -0.24
C ALA A 106 35.43 -24.45 0.02
N SER A 107 35.62 -23.34 0.75
CA SER A 107 36.95 -22.84 1.11
C SER A 107 37.77 -23.83 1.96
N GLU A 108 37.12 -24.67 2.76
CA GLU A 108 37.80 -25.65 3.62
C GLU A 108 38.17 -26.96 2.91
N LYS A 109 37.46 -27.32 1.83
CA LYS A 109 37.47 -28.69 1.27
C LYS A 109 37.87 -28.78 -0.20
N ASP A 110 37.81 -27.68 -0.95
CA ASP A 110 37.93 -27.70 -2.40
C ASP A 110 39.19 -26.98 -2.92
N SER A 111 39.53 -27.28 -4.17
CA SER A 111 40.57 -26.55 -4.91
C SER A 111 40.07 -25.17 -5.34
N ALA A 112 40.98 -24.20 -5.54
CA ALA A 112 40.64 -22.83 -5.95
C ALA A 112 39.67 -22.75 -7.16
N ALA A 113 39.87 -23.58 -8.19
CA ALA A 113 38.99 -23.63 -9.35
C ALA A 113 37.55 -24.09 -9.03
N ASN A 114 37.38 -25.00 -8.05
CA ASN A 114 36.05 -25.46 -7.62
C ASN A 114 35.34 -24.41 -6.75
N ILE A 115 36.11 -23.60 -6.02
CA ILE A 115 35.59 -22.47 -5.23
C ILE A 115 35.01 -21.42 -6.17
N ASP A 116 35.72 -21.04 -7.24
CA ASP A 116 35.24 -20.06 -8.22
C ASP A 116 33.93 -20.51 -8.90
N VAL A 117 33.84 -21.80 -9.27
CA VAL A 117 32.60 -22.38 -9.83
C VAL A 117 31.46 -22.35 -8.82
N THR A 118 31.74 -22.67 -7.56
CA THR A 118 30.73 -22.65 -6.49
C THR A 118 30.27 -21.23 -6.18
N LEU A 119 31.19 -20.27 -6.19
CA LEU A 119 30.95 -18.85 -6.00
C LEU A 119 30.07 -18.29 -7.12
N LEU A 120 30.42 -18.56 -8.38
CA LEU A 120 29.63 -18.11 -9.52
C LEU A 120 28.21 -18.69 -9.50
N ARG A 121 28.08 -20.00 -9.25
CA ARG A 121 26.75 -20.65 -9.17
C ARG A 121 25.90 -20.08 -8.04
N THR A 122 26.46 -19.95 -6.84
CA THR A 122 25.71 -19.39 -5.70
C THR A 122 25.33 -17.94 -5.94
N PHE A 123 26.15 -17.17 -6.64
CA PHE A 123 25.81 -15.81 -7.05
C PHE A 123 24.67 -15.76 -8.07
N GLU A 124 24.72 -16.59 -9.11
CA GLU A 124 23.65 -16.69 -10.11
C GLU A 124 22.31 -17.09 -9.48
N ASP A 125 22.32 -18.07 -8.55
CA ASP A 125 21.14 -18.48 -7.79
C ASP A 125 20.59 -17.33 -6.93
N ALA A 126 21.47 -16.53 -6.32
CA ALA A 126 21.10 -15.35 -5.53
C ALA A 126 20.39 -14.30 -6.38
N MET A 127 20.98 -13.94 -7.50
CA MET A 127 20.46 -12.96 -8.45
C MET A 127 19.11 -13.39 -9.00
N LYS A 128 18.99 -14.65 -9.42
CA LYS A 128 17.75 -15.21 -9.95
C LYS A 128 16.64 -15.25 -8.91
N SER A 129 16.98 -15.65 -7.68
CA SER A 129 16.04 -15.65 -6.55
C SER A 129 15.53 -14.24 -6.25
N LEU A 130 16.44 -13.26 -6.15
CA LEU A 130 16.10 -11.87 -5.89
C LEU A 130 15.22 -11.27 -6.99
N ALA A 131 15.58 -11.48 -8.25
CA ALA A 131 14.78 -11.01 -9.39
C ALA A 131 13.37 -11.62 -9.41
N THR A 132 13.24 -12.91 -9.08
CA THR A 132 11.95 -13.58 -8.96
C THR A 132 11.10 -12.99 -7.84
N GLN A 133 11.72 -12.68 -6.70
CA GLN A 133 11.04 -12.09 -5.54
C GLN A 133 10.56 -10.67 -5.83
N VAL A 134 11.42 -9.81 -6.38
CA VAL A 134 11.07 -8.44 -6.80
C VAL A 134 9.92 -8.45 -7.79
N THR A 135 9.95 -9.35 -8.79
CA THR A 135 8.86 -9.47 -9.77
C THR A 135 7.53 -9.83 -9.12
N ARG A 136 7.52 -10.73 -8.12
CA ARG A 136 6.29 -11.07 -7.39
C ARG A 136 5.73 -9.88 -6.60
N VAL A 137 6.59 -9.13 -5.93
CA VAL A 137 6.14 -7.93 -5.18
C VAL A 137 5.56 -6.88 -6.12
N ILE A 138 6.18 -6.64 -7.29
CA ILE A 138 5.65 -5.73 -8.32
C ILE A 138 4.25 -6.15 -8.78
N VAL A 139 4.03 -7.45 -9.03
CA VAL A 139 2.71 -7.97 -9.44
C VAL A 139 1.66 -7.76 -8.35
N ASP A 140 2.00 -8.04 -7.09
CA ASP A 140 1.10 -7.82 -5.95
C ASP A 140 0.81 -6.32 -5.75
N ALA A 141 1.82 -5.46 -5.92
CA ALA A 141 1.68 -4.00 -5.86
C ALA A 141 0.76 -3.49 -6.97
N THR A 142 0.95 -3.93 -8.22
CA THR A 142 0.08 -3.58 -9.35
C THR A 142 -1.37 -3.99 -9.09
N THR A 143 -1.58 -5.20 -8.56
CA THR A 143 -2.92 -5.71 -8.21
C THR A 143 -3.58 -4.85 -7.14
N ALA A 144 -2.81 -4.42 -6.15
CA ALA A 144 -3.29 -3.52 -5.10
C ALA A 144 -3.58 -2.11 -5.64
N MET A 145 -2.76 -1.57 -6.54
CA MET A 145 -3.01 -0.28 -7.20
C MET A 145 -4.33 -0.28 -7.97
N MET A 146 -4.57 -1.31 -8.80
CA MET A 146 -5.83 -1.43 -9.53
C MET A 146 -7.05 -1.45 -8.60
N SER A 147 -6.92 -2.04 -7.41
CA SER A 147 -7.99 -2.04 -6.42
C SER A 147 -8.20 -0.68 -5.77
N LEU A 148 -7.14 0.12 -5.58
CA LEU A 148 -7.22 1.49 -5.08
C LEU A 148 -7.82 2.45 -6.12
N ASP A 149 -7.45 2.33 -7.39
CA ASP A 149 -8.04 3.11 -8.48
C ASP A 149 -9.56 2.89 -8.55
N ALA A 150 -9.99 1.62 -8.42
CA ALA A 150 -11.42 1.30 -8.34
C ALA A 150 -12.12 1.97 -7.14
N LEU A 151 -11.44 2.18 -6.02
CA LEU A 151 -12.01 2.93 -4.88
C LEU A 151 -12.16 4.42 -5.17
N GLU A 152 -11.21 5.03 -5.87
CA GLU A 152 -11.31 6.43 -6.30
C GLU A 152 -12.49 6.62 -7.27
N ASP A 153 -12.66 5.70 -8.21
CA ASP A 153 -13.83 5.69 -9.12
C ASP A 153 -15.15 5.56 -8.35
N ARG A 154 -15.20 4.69 -7.34
CA ARG A 154 -16.38 4.55 -6.47
C ARG A 154 -16.70 5.84 -5.71
N LEU A 155 -15.68 6.53 -5.18
CA LEU A 155 -15.85 7.81 -4.49
C LEU A 155 -16.29 8.92 -5.45
N THR A 156 -15.86 8.86 -6.71
CA THR A 156 -16.31 9.78 -7.77
C THR A 156 -17.79 9.56 -8.09
N ALA A 157 -18.23 8.30 -8.25
CA ALA A 157 -19.65 7.98 -8.46
C ALA A 157 -20.54 8.43 -7.28
N VAL A 158 -20.05 8.29 -6.04
CA VAL A 158 -20.74 8.83 -4.85
C VAL A 158 -20.89 10.35 -4.96
N HIS A 159 -19.84 11.05 -5.37
CA HIS A 159 -19.88 12.51 -5.52
C HIS A 159 -20.88 12.96 -6.59
N GLU A 160 -20.91 12.29 -7.74
CA GLU A 160 -21.87 12.57 -8.82
C GLU A 160 -23.32 12.46 -8.34
N LEU A 161 -23.65 11.41 -7.58
CA LEU A 161 -24.97 11.23 -6.98
C LEU A 161 -25.30 12.34 -5.95
N CYS A 162 -24.31 12.77 -5.15
CA CYS A 162 -24.49 13.88 -4.22
C CYS A 162 -24.74 15.21 -4.95
N VAL A 163 -24.04 15.48 -6.05
CA VAL A 163 -24.25 16.67 -6.88
C VAL A 163 -25.66 16.66 -7.51
N GLN A 164 -26.08 15.51 -8.04
CA GLN A 164 -27.43 15.34 -8.58
C GLN A 164 -28.52 15.63 -7.54
N GLU A 165 -28.39 15.06 -6.34
CA GLU A 165 -29.35 15.27 -5.24
C GLU A 165 -29.35 16.71 -4.72
N THR A 166 -28.19 17.37 -4.72
CA THR A 166 -28.08 18.78 -4.33
C THR A 166 -28.87 19.66 -5.30
N PHE A 167 -28.73 19.41 -6.62
CA PHE A 167 -29.48 20.14 -7.64
C PHE A 167 -30.99 19.92 -7.52
N THR A 168 -31.44 18.67 -7.37
CA THR A 168 -32.89 18.38 -7.20
C THR A 168 -33.47 19.01 -5.94
N THR A 169 -32.72 19.00 -4.85
CA THR A 169 -33.10 19.64 -3.58
C THR A 169 -33.20 21.16 -3.72
N ALA A 170 -32.27 21.79 -4.44
CA ALA A 170 -32.28 23.23 -4.68
C ALA A 170 -33.49 23.67 -5.53
N VAL A 171 -33.78 22.94 -6.62
CA VAL A 171 -34.96 23.21 -7.47
C VAL A 171 -36.25 23.08 -6.66
N SER A 172 -36.39 22.00 -5.88
CA SER A 172 -37.58 21.81 -5.03
C SER A 172 -37.73 22.91 -3.97
N LEU A 173 -36.63 23.46 -3.46
CA LEU A 173 -36.67 24.56 -2.49
C LEU A 173 -37.13 25.86 -3.15
N ASP A 174 -36.61 26.17 -4.34
CA ASP A 174 -36.98 27.36 -5.11
C ASP A 174 -38.46 27.33 -5.52
N ASP A 175 -38.95 26.18 -5.99
CA ASP A 175 -40.37 25.97 -6.31
C ASP A 175 -41.26 26.23 -5.09
N LEU A 176 -40.88 25.74 -3.91
CA LEU A 176 -41.63 25.96 -2.66
C LEU A 176 -41.61 27.41 -2.19
N LEU A 177 -40.56 28.18 -2.51
CA LEU A 177 -40.50 29.61 -2.23
C LEU A 177 -41.36 30.42 -3.21
N TRP A 178 -41.46 29.98 -4.46
CA TRP A 178 -42.32 30.56 -5.48
C TRP A 178 -43.80 30.27 -5.30
N GLU A 179 -44.14 29.11 -4.73
CA GLU A 179 -45.48 28.87 -4.22
C GLU A 179 -45.75 29.86 -3.08
N LEU A 180 -46.57 30.88 -3.39
CA LEU A 180 -47.02 32.07 -2.63
C LEU A 180 -47.38 31.89 -1.13
N TRP A 181 -47.20 30.70 -0.55
CA TRP A 181 -47.68 30.25 0.75
C TRP A 181 -46.61 29.95 1.79
N THR A 182 -45.31 30.16 1.51
CA THR A 182 -44.28 30.17 2.57
C THR A 182 -44.48 31.32 3.56
N ILE A 183 -45.03 32.45 3.10
CA ILE A 183 -45.35 33.63 3.93
C ILE A 183 -46.44 33.32 4.98
N LEU A 184 -47.38 32.41 4.69
CA LEU A 184 -48.42 31.98 5.64
C LEU A 184 -48.01 30.77 6.51
N GLY A 185 -46.79 30.26 6.37
CA GLY A 185 -46.25 29.20 7.23
C GLY A 185 -46.77 27.78 6.98
N GLY A 186 -47.52 27.55 5.88
CA GLY A 186 -48.10 26.24 5.55
C GLY A 186 -47.07 25.16 5.21
N ASN A 187 -45.87 25.54 4.76
CA ASN A 187 -44.86 24.61 4.24
C ASN A 187 -43.67 24.33 5.18
N LYS A 188 -43.80 24.61 6.48
CA LYS A 188 -42.70 24.44 7.46
C LYS A 188 -42.18 22.99 7.54
N SER A 189 -43.02 21.99 7.35
CA SER A 189 -42.61 20.57 7.34
C SER A 189 -41.75 20.23 6.13
N GLN A 190 -42.15 20.67 4.93
CA GLN A 190 -41.43 20.40 3.68
C GLN A 190 -40.07 21.10 3.66
N VAL A 191 -40.00 22.36 4.11
CA VAL A 191 -38.72 23.09 4.28
C VAL A 191 -37.81 22.37 5.28
N ARG A 192 -38.35 21.84 6.39
CA ARG A 192 -37.56 21.07 7.36
C ARG A 192 -37.02 19.78 6.76
N ASP A 193 -37.79 19.10 5.92
CA ASP A 193 -37.36 17.88 5.25
C ASP A 193 -36.22 18.14 4.25
N LEU A 194 -36.29 19.23 3.47
CA LEU A 194 -35.20 19.63 2.57
C LEU A 194 -33.92 20.01 3.33
N LYS A 195 -34.03 20.74 4.45
CA LYS A 195 -32.87 21.01 5.33
C LYS A 195 -32.25 19.73 5.90
N ARG A 196 -33.06 18.72 6.20
CA ARG A 196 -32.57 17.41 6.65
C ARG A 196 -31.80 16.69 5.53
N ARG A 197 -32.22 16.81 4.27
CA ARG A 197 -31.48 16.28 3.11
C ARG A 197 -30.10 16.93 2.98
N GLU A 198 -30.05 18.25 3.07
CA GLU A 198 -28.80 19.02 3.03
C GLU A 198 -27.80 18.58 4.11
N ALA A 199 -28.27 18.40 5.35
CA ALA A 199 -27.41 17.93 6.45
C ALA A 199 -26.82 16.53 6.20
N VAL A 200 -27.59 15.63 5.59
CA VAL A 200 -27.11 14.30 5.20
C VAL A 200 -26.06 14.40 4.08
N LEU A 201 -26.29 15.23 3.06
CA LEU A 201 -25.33 15.43 1.97
C LEU A 201 -23.99 16.01 2.46
N GLN A 202 -24.03 17.00 3.37
CA GLN A 202 -22.82 17.55 3.99
C GLN A 202 -22.04 16.49 4.78
N ALA A 203 -22.74 15.62 5.50
CA ALA A 203 -22.11 14.51 6.19
C ALA A 203 -21.43 13.54 5.20
N ILE A 204 -22.08 13.21 4.09
CA ILE A 204 -21.51 12.34 3.06
C ILE A 204 -20.25 12.95 2.47
N GLU A 205 -20.30 14.21 2.03
CA GLU A 205 -19.15 14.89 1.44
C GLU A 205 -17.96 14.96 2.39
N ARG A 206 -18.19 15.21 3.69
CA ARG A 206 -17.11 15.23 4.68
C ARG A 206 -16.40 13.88 4.81
N HIS A 207 -17.14 12.78 4.93
CA HIS A 207 -16.50 11.46 5.08
C HIS A 207 -15.95 10.94 3.75
N ARG A 208 -16.57 11.29 2.62
CA ARG A 208 -16.04 11.00 1.28
C ARG A 208 -14.68 11.68 1.08
N ALA A 209 -14.56 12.95 1.45
CA ALA A 209 -13.28 13.68 1.36
C ALA A 209 -12.19 13.02 2.22
N LEU A 210 -12.52 12.55 3.43
CA LEU A 210 -11.60 11.77 4.25
C LEU A 210 -11.20 10.45 3.58
N ALA A 211 -12.17 9.72 3.02
CA ALA A 211 -11.92 8.47 2.32
C ALA A 211 -11.01 8.67 1.10
N VAL A 212 -11.22 9.73 0.31
CA VAL A 212 -10.33 10.12 -0.80
C VAL A 212 -8.92 10.36 -0.27
N ALA A 213 -8.75 11.15 0.80
CA ALA A 213 -7.44 11.43 1.35
C ALA A 213 -6.67 10.16 1.76
N TYR A 214 -7.35 9.21 2.42
CA TYR A 214 -6.75 7.93 2.79
C TYR A 214 -6.40 7.04 1.59
N VAL A 215 -7.31 6.93 0.61
CA VAL A 215 -7.06 6.13 -0.60
C VAL A 215 -5.90 6.70 -1.40
N SER A 216 -5.87 8.02 -1.64
CA SER A 216 -4.79 8.65 -2.40
C SER A 216 -3.44 8.60 -1.67
N ALA A 217 -3.42 8.64 -0.33
CA ALA A 217 -2.21 8.40 0.46
C ALA A 217 -1.65 6.98 0.26
N ALA A 218 -2.54 5.98 0.28
CA ALA A 218 -2.18 4.59 0.00
C ALA A 218 -1.65 4.44 -1.44
N THR A 219 -2.32 5.01 -2.44
CA THR A 219 -1.93 4.98 -3.85
C THR A 219 -0.55 5.60 -4.06
N HIS A 220 -0.32 6.80 -3.53
CA HIS A 220 0.96 7.50 -3.69
C HIS A 220 2.13 6.72 -3.08
N THR A 221 1.92 6.09 -1.93
CA THR A 221 2.94 5.24 -1.32
C THR A 221 3.23 4.03 -2.19
N LEU A 222 2.20 3.37 -2.70
CA LEU A 222 2.34 2.17 -3.52
C LEU A 222 3.01 2.44 -4.88
N VAL A 223 2.73 3.60 -5.50
CA VAL A 223 3.42 4.05 -6.72
C VAL A 223 4.92 4.21 -6.49
N LYS A 224 5.35 4.70 -5.32
CA LYS A 224 6.78 4.81 -5.00
C LYS A 224 7.43 3.44 -4.90
N ILE A 225 6.81 2.52 -4.16
CA ILE A 225 7.27 1.12 -4.06
C ILE A 225 7.43 0.52 -5.46
N ASP A 226 6.40 0.62 -6.30
CA ASP A 226 6.42 0.02 -7.65
C ASP A 226 7.54 0.61 -8.54
N ALA A 227 7.71 1.93 -8.52
CA ALA A 227 8.77 2.60 -9.27
C ALA A 227 10.17 2.19 -8.78
N GLY A 228 10.38 2.16 -7.46
CA GLY A 228 11.64 1.73 -6.86
C GLY A 228 11.97 0.27 -7.17
N LEU A 229 10.97 -0.62 -7.07
CA LEU A 229 11.14 -2.04 -7.43
C LEU A 229 11.37 -2.25 -8.93
N SER A 230 10.74 -1.46 -9.78
CA SER A 230 10.95 -1.50 -11.23
C SER A 230 12.36 -1.08 -11.63
N ASP A 231 12.89 0.00 -11.02
CA ASP A 231 14.30 0.42 -11.18
C ASP A 231 15.25 -0.68 -10.67
N LEU A 232 14.97 -1.27 -9.51
CA LEU A 232 15.77 -2.37 -8.97
C LEU A 232 15.78 -3.60 -9.89
N ARG A 233 14.62 -3.96 -10.46
CA ARG A 233 14.53 -5.05 -11.44
C ARG A 233 15.37 -4.73 -12.68
N GLU A 234 15.27 -3.52 -13.20
CA GLU A 234 16.06 -3.09 -14.36
C GLU A 234 17.56 -3.16 -14.08
N ARG A 235 18.00 -2.71 -12.90
CA ARG A 235 19.38 -2.84 -12.44
C ARG A 235 19.83 -4.29 -12.32
N LEU A 236 18.99 -5.18 -11.81
CA LEU A 236 19.29 -6.62 -11.70
C LEU A 236 19.43 -7.30 -13.07
N VAL A 237 18.64 -6.88 -14.07
CA VAL A 237 18.69 -7.40 -15.44
C VAL A 237 19.83 -6.79 -16.25
N GLY A 238 20.07 -5.49 -16.10
CA GLY A 238 21.13 -4.73 -16.75
C GLY A 238 22.52 -4.93 -16.12
N TYR A 239 22.61 -5.77 -15.08
CA TYR A 239 23.86 -6.06 -14.40
C TYR A 239 24.80 -6.89 -15.31
N SER A 240 25.60 -6.22 -16.13
CA SER A 240 26.71 -6.79 -16.87
C SER A 240 28.00 -6.68 -16.05
N VAL A 241 28.62 -7.83 -15.79
CA VAL A 241 29.81 -7.98 -14.96
C VAL A 241 31.02 -7.29 -15.60
N ASP A 242 31.49 -6.22 -14.99
CA ASP A 242 32.81 -5.61 -15.24
C ASP A 242 33.67 -5.70 -13.95
N ALA A 243 33.48 -6.77 -13.18
CA ALA A 243 34.13 -6.94 -11.89
C ALA A 243 35.60 -7.38 -12.07
N GLU A 244 36.50 -6.54 -11.57
CA GLU A 244 37.87 -6.91 -11.22
C GLU A 244 37.86 -8.16 -10.31
N HIS A 245 38.95 -8.91 -10.20
CA HIS A 245 38.95 -10.15 -9.39
C HIS A 245 38.72 -9.80 -7.92
N ILE A 246 37.51 -10.10 -7.40
CA ILE A 246 37.14 -9.86 -6.01
C ILE A 246 37.53 -11.10 -5.20
N PRO A 247 38.37 -10.96 -4.15
CA PRO A 247 38.72 -12.09 -3.28
C PRO A 247 37.50 -12.66 -2.55
N LEU A 248 37.52 -13.97 -2.27
CA LEU A 248 36.45 -14.69 -1.57
C LEU A 248 36.12 -14.05 -0.21
N GLU A 249 37.12 -13.56 0.51
CA GLU A 249 36.98 -12.91 1.81
C GLU A 249 36.11 -11.65 1.72
N VAL A 250 36.22 -10.91 0.62
CA VAL A 250 35.42 -9.70 0.37
C VAL A 250 33.97 -10.07 0.07
N HIS A 251 33.73 -11.15 -0.68
CA HIS A 251 32.38 -11.68 -0.89
C HIS A 251 31.73 -12.12 0.43
N LEU A 252 32.44 -12.90 1.24
CA LEU A 252 31.97 -13.36 2.54
C LEU A 252 31.69 -12.19 3.49
N ALA A 253 32.62 -11.23 3.59
CA ALA A 253 32.44 -10.04 4.43
C ALA A 253 31.21 -9.23 4.02
N SER A 254 30.94 -9.07 2.72
CA SER A 254 29.75 -8.37 2.24
C SER A 254 28.44 -9.07 2.62
N LEU A 255 28.42 -10.41 2.55
CA LEU A 255 27.26 -11.22 2.96
C LEU A 255 27.04 -11.21 4.47
N GLU A 256 28.12 -11.21 5.26
CA GLU A 256 28.04 -11.10 6.72
C GLU A 256 27.51 -9.72 7.13
N GLN A 257 28.01 -8.65 6.51
CA GLN A 257 27.53 -7.29 6.73
C GLN A 257 26.03 -7.17 6.41
N SER A 258 25.59 -7.69 5.26
CA SER A 258 24.18 -7.66 4.89
C SER A 258 23.31 -8.43 5.88
N LEU A 259 23.78 -9.59 6.35
CA LEU A 259 23.10 -10.39 7.35
C LEU A 259 22.92 -9.62 8.68
N THR A 260 23.96 -8.92 9.14
CA THR A 260 23.86 -8.07 10.34
C THR A 260 22.85 -6.96 10.16
N ARG A 261 22.85 -6.27 9.01
CA ARG A 261 21.91 -5.19 8.71
C ARG A 261 20.46 -5.69 8.63
N LEU A 262 20.22 -6.80 7.93
CA LEU A 262 18.91 -7.46 7.82
C LEU A 262 18.36 -7.85 9.19
N GLN A 263 19.21 -8.36 10.08
CA GLN A 263 18.80 -8.71 11.43
C GLN A 263 18.43 -7.48 12.27
N LEU A 264 19.20 -6.39 12.15
CA LEU A 264 18.90 -5.12 12.79
C LEU A 264 17.55 -4.57 12.31
N ALA A 265 17.35 -4.48 10.99
CA ALA A 265 16.12 -3.99 10.38
C ALA A 265 14.90 -4.79 10.84
N ARG A 266 15.03 -6.12 10.94
CA ARG A 266 13.97 -7.00 11.46
C ARG A 266 13.65 -6.76 12.94
N THR A 267 14.66 -6.51 13.79
CA THR A 267 14.42 -6.18 15.21
C THR A 267 13.75 -4.83 15.39
N THR A 268 14.09 -3.85 14.54
CA THR A 268 13.46 -2.53 14.53
C THR A 268 12.00 -2.61 14.08
N SER A 269 11.68 -3.41 13.05
CA SER A 269 10.31 -3.57 12.57
C SER A 269 9.42 -4.38 13.53
N ALA A 270 9.99 -5.35 14.25
CA ALA A 270 9.26 -6.14 15.26
C ALA A 270 9.10 -5.43 16.61
N GLY A 271 9.84 -4.33 16.83
CA GLY A 271 9.98 -3.67 18.13
C GLY A 271 9.17 -2.38 18.31
N SER A 272 8.34 -1.95 17.36
CA SER A 272 7.50 -0.75 17.56
C SER A 272 6.26 -1.10 18.41
N PRO A 273 6.17 -0.68 19.68
CA PRO A 273 4.89 -0.71 20.38
C PRO A 273 3.89 0.20 19.64
N PRO A 274 2.57 -0.10 19.67
CA PRO A 274 1.58 0.82 19.13
C PRO A 274 1.76 2.18 19.81
N PRO A 275 1.67 3.31 19.08
CA PRO A 275 1.68 4.62 19.71
C PRO A 275 0.59 4.60 20.76
N THR A 276 0.99 4.81 22.00
CA THR A 276 0.08 4.85 23.13
C THR A 276 -0.85 6.00 22.83
N ARG A 277 -2.11 5.71 22.47
CA ARG A 277 -3.15 6.71 22.30
C ARG A 277 -3.14 7.56 23.57
N ALA A 278 -2.59 8.76 23.47
CA ALA A 278 -2.82 9.80 24.44
C ALA A 278 -4.34 9.98 24.46
N LEU A 279 -4.96 9.47 25.52
CA LEU A 279 -6.32 9.80 25.88
C LEU A 279 -6.38 11.31 26.06
N ILE A 280 -6.71 12.04 24.99
CA ILE A 280 -7.25 13.39 25.12
C ILE A 280 -8.71 13.19 25.56
N GLY A 281 -8.85 12.96 26.86
CA GLY A 281 -10.08 13.19 27.58
C GLY A 281 -10.05 14.57 28.21
N ALA A 282 -11.16 15.30 28.02
CA ALA A 282 -11.67 16.38 28.85
C ALA A 282 -10.91 17.72 28.86
N ALA A 283 -11.40 18.66 28.04
CA ALA A 283 -12.17 19.81 28.52
C ALA A 283 -13.09 20.33 27.39
#